data_AF-A0A182EYF8-F1
#
_entry.id   AF-A0A182EYF8-F1
#
_cell.length_a   1.000
_cell.length_b   1.000
_cell.length_c   1.000
_cell.angle_alpha   90.00
_cell.angle_beta   90.00
_cell.angle_gamma   90.00
#
_symmetry.space_group_name_H-M   'P 1'
#
loop_
_entity.id
_entity.type
_entity.pdbx_description
1 polymer ?
#
loop_
_entity_poly.entity_id
_entity_poly.type
_entity_poly.pdbx_seq_one_letter_code
_entity_poly.pdbx_strand_id
1 'polypeptide(L)'
;MGMCAGEETSLAANDVDCLSKLRVYRDYFEKRFIADTESYFANEAAEFIAANPVTEYMKKVEIRLKEEKERCDLHLHESTQDLLAKTLEEVLITKQLDLFQNEFGNLLESNKDSDLERMYTLCSRIENGLDELRVALEKQIARQGEAALDKIADVAVNVSIN
;
A
#
# COMPACT_ATOMS: atom_id res chain seq x y z
N MET A 1 32.67 -11.81 -55.66
CA MET A 1 32.86 -11.32 -54.27
C MET A 1 32.28 -9.91 -54.20
N GLY A 2 31.04 -9.76 -53.75
CA GLY A 2 30.41 -8.46 -53.50
C GLY A 2 29.72 -8.57 -52.16
N MET A 3 30.25 -7.88 -51.15
CA MET A 3 29.79 -7.90 -49.77
C MET A 3 28.53 -7.05 -49.63
N CYS A 4 27.48 -7.63 -49.04
CA CYS A 4 26.38 -6.88 -48.43
C CYS A 4 26.90 -6.23 -47.14
N ALA A 5 26.99 -4.91 -47.10
CA ALA A 5 27.23 -4.13 -45.90
C ALA A 5 26.19 -3.00 -45.89
N GLY A 6 25.03 -3.25 -45.28
CA GLY A 6 23.93 -2.27 -45.28
C GLY A 6 22.92 -2.37 -44.14
N GLU A 7 23.01 -3.33 -43.22
CA GLU A 7 21.93 -3.56 -42.23
C GLU A 7 22.30 -3.27 -40.76
N GLU A 8 23.56 -2.99 -40.41
CA GLU A 8 23.95 -2.83 -38.99
C GLU A 8 23.79 -1.40 -38.42
N THR A 9 23.62 -0.37 -39.26
CA THR A 9 23.65 1.03 -38.80
C THR A 9 22.30 1.60 -38.33
N SER A 10 21.18 0.92 -38.60
CA SER A 10 19.82 1.43 -38.31
C SER A 10 19.35 1.14 -36.88
N LEU A 11 19.82 0.04 -36.27
CA LEU A 11 19.36 -0.39 -34.94
C LEU A 11 19.93 0.52 -33.83
N ALA A 12 21.22 0.87 -33.91
CA ALA A 12 21.87 1.75 -32.94
C ALA A 12 21.35 3.20 -32.99
N ALA A 13 20.94 3.69 -34.17
CA ALA A 13 20.39 5.04 -34.30
C ALA A 13 18.99 5.16 -33.68
N ASN A 14 18.17 4.12 -33.81
CA ASN A 14 16.84 4.06 -33.20
C ASN A 14 16.90 3.97 -31.66
N ASP A 15 17.86 3.24 -31.12
CA ASP A 15 18.07 3.14 -29.66
C ASP A 15 18.51 4.49 -29.06
N VAL A 16 19.38 5.24 -29.74
CA VAL A 16 19.83 6.56 -29.27
C VAL A 16 18.70 7.59 -29.32
N ASP A 17 17.86 7.57 -30.36
CA ASP A 17 16.69 8.44 -30.47
C ASP A 17 15.63 8.12 -29.40
N CYS A 18 15.37 6.83 -29.13
CA CYS A 18 14.46 6.37 -28.07
C CYS A 18 14.93 6.82 -26.67
N LEU A 19 16.22 6.64 -26.37
CA LEU A 19 16.82 7.10 -25.11
C LEU A 19 16.72 8.63 -24.94
N SER A 20 16.84 9.39 -26.03
CA SER A 20 16.71 10.84 -25.99
C SER A 20 15.28 11.29 -25.69
N LYS A 21 14.28 10.66 -26.32
CA LYS A 21 12.84 10.92 -26.09
C LYS A 21 12.42 10.56 -24.68
N LEU A 22 12.87 9.40 -24.18
CA LEU A 22 12.60 8.98 -22.81
C LEU A 22 13.22 9.96 -21.80
N ARG A 23 14.44 10.44 -22.05
CA ARG A 23 15.06 11.44 -21.18
C ARG A 23 14.26 12.74 -21.12
N VAL A 24 13.80 13.25 -22.26
CA VAL A 24 12.93 14.44 -22.32
C VAL A 24 11.62 14.20 -21.56
N TYR A 25 10.98 13.04 -21.75
CA TYR A 25 9.77 12.68 -20.99
C TYR A 25 10.02 12.71 -19.48
N ARG A 26 11.10 12.08 -19.01
CA ARG A 26 11.44 12.02 -17.59
C ARG A 26 11.73 13.40 -17.00
N ASP A 27 12.51 14.21 -17.70
CA ASP A 27 13.00 15.49 -17.20
C ASP A 27 11.92 16.58 -17.18
N TYR A 28 11.01 16.57 -18.16
CA TYR A 28 10.03 17.65 -18.33
C TYR A 28 8.60 17.27 -17.93
N PHE A 29 8.26 15.98 -17.87
CA PHE A 29 6.94 15.51 -17.50
C PHE A 29 6.96 14.62 -16.24
N GLU A 30 7.61 13.45 -16.29
CA GLU A 30 7.47 12.39 -15.26
C GLU A 30 7.78 12.91 -13.86
N LYS A 31 8.92 13.60 -13.68
CA LYS A 31 9.31 14.16 -12.38
C LYS A 31 8.28 15.12 -11.81
N ARG A 32 7.74 16.02 -12.65
CA ARG A 32 6.75 17.01 -12.22
C ARG A 32 5.42 16.34 -11.91
N PHE A 33 5.00 15.42 -12.77
CA PHE A 33 3.79 14.62 -12.60
C PHE A 33 3.80 13.86 -11.26
N ILE A 34 4.90 13.18 -10.94
CA ILE A 34 5.05 12.43 -9.68
C ILE A 34 4.98 13.37 -8.47
N ALA A 35 5.70 14.49 -8.48
CA ALA A 35 5.68 15.45 -7.38
C ALA A 35 4.28 16.06 -7.15
N ASP A 36 3.58 16.44 -8.22
CA ASP A 36 2.22 16.95 -8.14
C ASP A 36 1.24 15.87 -7.64
N THR A 37 1.45 14.61 -8.06
CA THR A 37 0.64 13.46 -7.62
C THR A 37 0.84 13.14 -6.14
N GLU A 38 2.09 13.15 -5.66
CA GLU A 38 2.39 13.00 -4.22
C GLU A 38 1.68 14.09 -3.41
N SER A 39 1.80 15.35 -3.81
CA SER A 39 1.16 16.46 -3.11
C SER A 39 -0.36 16.35 -3.13
N TYR A 40 -0.96 15.93 -4.25
CA TYR A 40 -2.39 15.75 -4.36
C TYR A 40 -2.89 14.67 -3.38
N PHE A 41 -2.27 13.48 -3.39
CA PHE A 41 -2.71 12.38 -2.55
C PHE A 41 -2.37 12.58 -1.07
N ALA A 42 -1.32 13.34 -0.74
CA ALA A 42 -1.06 13.77 0.63
C ALA A 42 -2.21 14.63 1.18
N ASN A 43 -2.66 15.61 0.40
CA ASN A 43 -3.78 16.47 0.78
C ASN A 43 -5.09 15.70 0.85
N GLU A 44 -5.38 14.86 -0.15
CA GLU A 44 -6.59 14.03 -0.15
C GLU A 44 -6.62 13.09 1.05
N ALA A 45 -5.51 12.44 1.38
CA ALA A 45 -5.43 11.57 2.56
C ALA A 45 -5.71 12.34 3.84
N ALA A 46 -5.05 13.49 4.05
CA ALA A 46 -5.23 14.31 5.24
C ALA A 46 -6.68 14.79 5.40
N GLU A 47 -7.28 15.29 4.32
CA GLU A 47 -8.69 15.74 4.33
C GLU A 47 -9.65 14.59 4.59
N PHE A 48 -9.44 13.44 3.95
CA PHE A 48 -10.33 12.29 4.08
C PHE A 48 -10.25 11.67 5.48
N ILE A 49 -9.05 11.47 6.02
CA ILE A 49 -8.84 10.93 7.37
C ILE A 49 -9.46 11.84 8.43
N ALA A 50 -9.39 13.16 8.26
CA ALA A 50 -9.97 14.11 9.21
C ALA A 50 -11.51 14.00 9.32
N ALA A 51 -12.19 13.50 8.29
CA ALA A 51 -13.64 13.45 8.20
C ALA A 51 -14.25 12.04 8.24
N ASN A 52 -13.43 10.99 8.15
CA ASN A 52 -13.90 9.61 7.95
C ASN A 52 -13.14 8.61 8.83
N PRO A 53 -13.76 7.47 9.18
CA PRO A 53 -13.07 6.42 9.90
C PRO A 53 -11.98 5.76 9.04
N VAL A 54 -10.98 5.17 9.72
CA VAL A 54 -9.84 4.49 9.09
C VAL A 54 -10.27 3.40 8.12
N THR A 55 -11.35 2.68 8.42
CA THR A 55 -11.88 1.62 7.55
C THR A 55 -12.35 2.14 6.19
N GLU A 56 -12.98 3.32 6.14
CA GLU A 56 -13.36 3.97 4.88
C GLU A 56 -12.14 4.52 4.15
N TYR A 57 -11.14 5.03 4.89
CA TYR A 57 -9.89 5.46 4.28
C TYR A 57 -9.16 4.29 3.60
N MET A 58 -9.05 3.13 4.25
CA MET A 58 -8.43 1.94 3.66
C MET A 58 -9.13 1.52 2.36
N LYS A 59 -10.46 1.52 2.31
CA LYS A 59 -11.23 1.22 1.07
C LYS A 59 -10.90 2.21 -0.03
N LYS A 60 -10.79 3.49 0.31
CA LYS A 60 -10.42 4.54 -0.63
C LYS A 60 -9.00 4.35 -1.18
N VAL A 61 -8.04 3.94 -0.34
CA VAL A 61 -6.67 3.62 -0.79
C VAL A 61 -6.68 2.49 -1.82
N GLU A 62 -7.42 1.40 -1.58
CA GLU A 62 -7.54 0.30 -2.56
C GLU A 62 -8.05 0.78 -3.92
N ILE A 63 -9.09 1.61 -3.92
CA ILE A 63 -9.68 2.19 -5.12
C ILE A 63 -8.64 3.06 -5.84
N ARG A 64 -7.98 3.96 -5.11
CA ARG A 64 -6.98 4.88 -5.70
C ARG A 64 -5.79 4.14 -6.29
N LEU A 65 -5.24 3.13 -5.61
CA LEU A 65 -4.13 2.34 -6.16
C LEU A 65 -4.52 1.63 -7.46
N LYS A 66 -5.76 1.12 -7.55
CA LYS A 66 -6.26 0.49 -8.77
C LYS A 66 -6.46 1.51 -9.90
N GLU A 67 -7.15 2.60 -9.63
CA GLU A 67 -7.41 3.66 -10.61
C GLU A 67 -6.10 4.24 -11.16
N GLU A 68 -5.12 4.47 -10.30
CA GLU A 68 -3.82 5.02 -10.69
C GLU A 68 -2.98 4.05 -11.51
N LYS A 69 -3.04 2.76 -11.19
CA LYS A 69 -2.41 1.73 -12.02
C LYS A 69 -3.03 1.72 -13.42
N GLU A 70 -4.36 1.67 -13.52
CA GLU A 70 -5.06 1.67 -14.81
C GLU A 70 -4.78 2.95 -15.61
N ARG A 71 -4.74 4.10 -14.93
CA ARG A 71 -4.40 5.39 -15.54
C ARG A 71 -2.97 5.42 -16.07
N CYS A 72 -2.03 4.90 -15.31
CA CYS A 72 -0.63 4.81 -15.72
C CYS A 72 -0.48 3.91 -16.95
N ASP A 73 -1.12 2.74 -16.93
CA ASP A 73 -1.05 1.75 -18.01
C ASP A 73 -1.61 2.27 -19.34
N LEU A 74 -2.63 3.15 -19.29
CA LEU A 74 -3.29 3.68 -20.48
C LEU A 74 -2.62 4.93 -21.07
N HIS A 75 -1.94 5.73 -20.25
CA HIS A 75 -1.58 7.10 -20.64
C HIS A 75 -0.13 7.49 -20.42
N LEU A 76 0.63 6.72 -19.64
CA LEU A 76 1.98 7.08 -19.23
C LEU A 76 3.00 6.10 -19.82
N HIS A 77 4.25 6.54 -19.89
CA HIS A 77 5.34 5.66 -20.28
C HIS A 77 5.60 4.64 -19.16
N GLU A 78 5.95 3.41 -19.51
CA GLU A 78 6.18 2.29 -18.57
C GLU A 78 7.18 2.62 -17.46
N SER A 79 8.14 3.52 -17.72
CA SER A 79 9.07 4.01 -16.71
C SER A 79 8.43 4.66 -15.49
N THR A 80 7.18 5.12 -15.63
CA THR A 80 6.44 5.81 -14.59
C THR A 80 5.79 4.83 -13.61
N GLN A 81 5.54 3.57 -14.02
CA GLN A 81 4.71 2.62 -13.27
C GLN A 81 5.25 2.38 -11.86
N ASP A 82 6.50 1.90 -11.75
CA ASP A 82 7.10 1.59 -10.45
C ASP A 82 7.31 2.85 -9.59
N LEU A 83 7.62 3.98 -10.23
CA LEU A 83 7.83 5.24 -9.53
C LEU A 83 6.52 5.77 -8.94
N LEU A 84 5.44 5.72 -9.71
CA LEU A 84 4.10 6.12 -9.26
C LEU A 84 3.59 5.17 -8.17
N ALA A 85 3.71 3.86 -8.37
CA ALA A 85 3.28 2.87 -7.38
C ALA A 85 3.94 3.10 -6.02
N LYS A 86 5.27 3.26 -5.99
CA LYS A 86 6.01 3.57 -4.75
C LYS A 86 5.62 4.90 -4.13
N THR A 87 5.38 5.92 -4.95
CA THR A 87 4.95 7.24 -4.48
C THR A 87 3.58 7.15 -3.79
N LEU A 88 2.65 6.39 -4.37
CA LEU A 88 1.32 6.18 -3.80
C LEU A 88 1.36 5.32 -2.54
N GLU A 89 2.14 4.24 -2.54
CA GLU A 89 2.35 3.39 -1.37
C GLU A 89 2.95 4.19 -0.20
N GLU A 90 3.92 5.06 -0.48
CA GLU A 90 4.50 5.95 0.53
C GLU A 90 3.47 6.93 1.11
N VAL A 91 2.75 7.65 0.25
CA VAL A 91 1.87 8.74 0.71
C VAL A 91 0.53 8.26 1.27
N LEU A 92 0.00 7.14 0.77
CA LEU A 92 -1.31 6.61 1.16
C LEU A 92 -1.23 5.47 2.20
N ILE A 93 -0.09 4.79 2.34
CA ILE A 93 0.05 3.67 3.26
C ILE A 93 1.16 3.96 4.27
N THR A 94 2.42 4.11 3.83
CA THR A 94 3.58 4.24 4.75
C THR A 94 3.38 5.36 5.76
N LYS A 95 3.02 6.57 5.29
CA LYS A 95 2.78 7.73 6.16
C LYS A 95 1.61 7.57 7.14
N GLN A 96 0.75 6.57 6.94
CA GLN A 96 -0.45 6.31 7.75
C GLN A 96 -0.42 4.94 8.45
N LEU A 97 0.72 4.26 8.50
CA LEU A 97 0.83 2.94 9.11
C LEU A 97 0.42 2.94 10.59
N ASP A 98 0.82 3.96 11.35
CA ASP A 98 0.43 4.11 12.76
C ASP A 98 -1.10 4.15 12.93
N LEU A 99 -1.80 4.81 12.00
CA LEU A 99 -3.26 4.87 12.01
C LEU A 99 -3.89 3.48 11.83
N PHE A 100 -3.31 2.66 10.94
CA PHE A 100 -3.80 1.30 10.68
C PHE A 100 -3.54 0.41 11.89
N GLN A 101 -2.33 0.47 12.44
CA GLN A 101 -1.93 -0.30 13.61
C GLN A 101 -2.80 0.01 14.84
N ASN A 102 -3.12 1.29 15.06
CA ASN A 102 -3.99 1.71 16.16
C ASN A 102 -5.43 1.19 16.00
N GLU A 103 -5.91 1.05 14.77
CA GLU A 103 -7.27 0.53 14.50
C GLU A 103 -7.35 -1.01 14.52
N PHE A 104 -6.23 -1.70 14.32
CA PHE A 104 -6.18 -3.15 14.18
C PHE A 104 -6.83 -3.90 15.36
N GLY A 105 -6.59 -3.46 16.60
CA GLY A 105 -7.19 -4.06 17.79
C GLY A 105 -8.72 -3.96 17.80
N ASN A 106 -9.27 -2.80 17.41
CA ASN A 106 -10.71 -2.58 17.33
C ASN A 106 -11.37 -3.52 16.30
N LEU A 107 -10.69 -3.73 15.16
CA LEU A 107 -11.16 -4.63 14.11
C LEU A 107 -11.17 -6.09 14.55
N LEU A 108 -10.15 -6.53 15.30
CA LEU A 108 -10.09 -7.86 15.89
C LEU A 108 -11.22 -8.08 16.90
N GLU A 109 -11.44 -7.14 17.82
CA GLU A 109 -12.50 -7.24 18.84
C GLU A 109 -13.90 -7.22 18.21
N SER A 110 -14.06 -6.49 17.11
CA SER A 110 -15.33 -6.36 16.40
C SER A 110 -15.56 -7.43 15.32
N ASN A 111 -14.66 -8.40 15.17
CA ASN A 111 -14.68 -9.45 14.13
C ASN A 111 -14.92 -8.87 12.72
N LYS A 112 -14.20 -7.80 12.36
CA LYS A 112 -14.33 -7.10 11.07
C LYS A 112 -13.40 -7.72 10.03
N ASP A 113 -13.62 -8.99 9.70
CA ASP A 113 -12.72 -9.79 8.86
C ASP A 113 -12.38 -9.14 7.51
N SER A 114 -13.37 -8.55 6.82
CA SER A 114 -13.14 -7.87 5.53
C SER A 114 -12.27 -6.61 5.65
N ASP A 115 -12.31 -5.94 6.80
CA ASP A 115 -11.47 -4.77 7.06
C ASP A 115 -10.06 -5.19 7.50
N LEU A 116 -9.93 -6.31 8.22
CA LEU A 116 -8.65 -6.93 8.57
C LEU A 116 -7.90 -7.45 7.33
N GLU A 117 -8.60 -8.13 6.42
CA GLU A 117 -8.03 -8.61 5.15
C GLU A 117 -7.49 -7.43 4.31
N ARG A 118 -8.24 -6.34 4.26
CA ARG A 118 -7.83 -5.10 3.59
C ARG A 118 -6.60 -4.49 4.24
N MET A 119 -6.60 -4.35 5.56
CA MET A 119 -5.46 -3.81 6.29
C MET A 119 -4.21 -4.63 6.04
N TYR A 120 -4.32 -5.96 6.12
CA TYR A 120 -3.22 -6.88 5.81
C TYR A 120 -2.71 -6.68 4.37
N THR A 121 -3.63 -6.63 3.40
CA THR A 121 -3.28 -6.46 1.98
C THR A 121 -2.54 -5.15 1.74
N LEU A 122 -2.99 -4.05 2.33
CA LEU A 122 -2.33 -2.75 2.21
C LEU A 122 -0.95 -2.76 2.89
N CYS A 123 -0.86 -3.20 4.13
CA CYS A 123 0.41 -3.25 4.85
C CYS A 123 1.43 -4.21 4.24
N SER A 124 0.99 -5.28 3.58
CA SER A 124 1.88 -6.25 2.90
C SER A 124 2.64 -5.67 1.70
N ARG A 125 2.21 -4.50 1.21
CA ARG A 125 2.89 -3.76 0.14
C ARG A 125 4.14 -3.03 0.64
N ILE A 126 4.20 -2.75 1.94
CA ILE A 126 5.27 -1.95 2.54
C ILE A 126 6.29 -2.88 3.17
N GLU A 127 7.58 -2.59 2.94
CA GLU A 127 8.66 -3.29 3.60
C GLU A 127 8.51 -3.16 5.12
N ASN A 128 8.46 -4.30 5.82
CA ASN A 128 8.22 -4.39 7.27
C ASN A 128 6.85 -3.82 7.74
N GLY A 129 5.91 -3.54 6.82
CA GLY A 129 4.60 -2.96 7.17
C GLY A 129 3.70 -3.86 8.02
N LEU A 130 4.01 -5.16 8.10
CA LEU A 130 3.25 -6.16 8.86
C LEU A 130 3.81 -6.44 10.26
N ASP A 131 4.99 -5.93 10.59
CA ASP A 131 5.69 -6.31 11.83
C ASP A 131 4.88 -5.94 13.08
N GLU A 132 4.37 -4.71 13.12
CA GLU A 132 3.54 -4.23 14.23
C GLU A 132 2.18 -4.94 14.30
N LEU A 133 1.59 -5.30 13.15
CA LEU A 133 0.33 -6.07 13.13
C LEU A 133 0.53 -7.47 13.72
N ARG A 134 1.67 -8.11 13.45
CA ARG A 134 2.03 -9.40 14.04
C ARG A 134 2.15 -9.29 15.56
N VAL A 135 2.89 -8.30 16.05
CA VAL A 135 3.06 -8.06 17.49
C VAL A 135 1.71 -7.79 18.17
N ALA A 136 0.87 -6.95 17.56
CA ALA A 136 -0.46 -6.65 18.07
C ALA A 136 -1.37 -7.88 18.11
N LEU A 137 -1.32 -8.73 17.08
CA LEU A 137 -2.09 -9.97 17.02
C LEU A 137 -1.65 -10.96 18.11
N GLU A 138 -0.35 -11.17 18.28
CA GLU A 138 0.21 -12.03 19.34
C GLU A 138 -0.27 -11.60 20.72
N LYS A 139 -0.21 -10.29 21.00
CA LYS A 139 -0.69 -9.71 22.26
C LYS A 139 -2.20 -9.93 22.46
N GLN A 140 -3.00 -9.78 21.40
CA GLN A 140 -4.45 -9.97 21.48
C GLN A 140 -4.82 -11.43 21.74
N ILE A 141 -4.15 -12.38 21.06
CA ILE A 141 -4.34 -13.82 21.28
C ILE A 141 -4.00 -14.19 22.73
N ALA A 142 -2.86 -13.72 23.25
CA ALA A 142 -2.45 -13.97 24.63
C ALA A 142 -3.50 -13.46 25.63
N ARG A 143 -3.94 -12.21 25.46
CA ARG A 143 -4.96 -11.58 26.31
C ARG A 143 -6.30 -12.33 26.28
N GLN A 144 -6.74 -12.75 25.10
CA GLN A 144 -7.98 -13.53 24.96
C GLN A 144 -7.85 -14.91 25.62
N GLY A 145 -6.68 -15.54 25.52
CA GLY A 145 -6.37 -16.80 26.19
C GLY A 145 -6.42 -16.67 27.72
N GLU A 146 -5.77 -15.65 28.29
CA GLU A 146 -5.80 -15.36 29.72
C GLU A 146 -7.24 -15.13 30.22
N ALA A 147 -8.00 -14.27 29.54
CA ALA A 147 -9.39 -13.99 29.89
C ALA A 147 -10.30 -15.23 29.81
N ALA A 148 -9.99 -16.20 28.94
CA ALA A 148 -10.72 -17.46 28.86
C ALA A 148 -10.39 -18.38 30.06
N LEU A 149 -9.13 -18.43 30.48
CA LEU A 149 -8.69 -19.22 31.65
C LEU A 149 -9.28 -18.67 32.95
N ASP A 150 -9.27 -17.35 33.14
CA ASP A 150 -9.84 -16.70 34.33
C ASP A 150 -11.33 -17.00 34.48
N LYS A 151 -12.10 -16.94 33.38
CA LYS A 151 -13.52 -17.32 33.39
C LYS A 151 -13.74 -18.77 33.79
N ILE A 152 -12.87 -19.68 33.35
CA ILE A 152 -12.95 -21.10 33.75
C ILE A 152 -12.64 -21.25 35.24
N ALA A 153 -11.65 -20.53 35.75
CA ALA A 153 -11.29 -20.55 37.16
C ALA A 153 -12.44 -20.05 38.06
N ASP A 154 -13.08 -18.92 37.69
CA ASP A 154 -14.23 -18.37 38.43
C ASP A 154 -15.41 -19.34 38.46
N VAL A 155 -15.71 -20.01 37.34
CA VAL A 155 -16.77 -21.02 37.27
C VAL A 155 -16.43 -22.24 38.14
N ALA A 156 -15.18 -22.72 38.12
CA ALA A 156 -14.76 -23.86 38.93
C ALA A 156 -14.84 -23.59 40.44
N VAL A 157 -14.51 -22.37 40.88
CA VAL A 157 -14.66 -21.94 42.27
C VAL A 157 -16.14 -21.90 42.68
N ASN A 158 -17.02 -21.36 41.83
CA ASN A 158 -18.45 -21.28 42.12
C ASN A 158 -19.16 -22.65 42.17
N VAL A 159 -18.71 -23.64 41.40
CA VAL A 159 -19.24 -25.01 41.46
C VAL A 159 -18.78 -25.77 42.71
N SER A 160 -17.64 -25.40 43.29
CA SER A 160 -17.08 -26.08 44.47
C SER A 160 -17.69 -25.60 45.80
N ILE A 161 -18.50 -24.54 45.78
CA ILE A 161 -19.10 -23.90 46.97
C ILE A 161 -20.62 -24.19 47.08
N ASN A 162 -21.20 -24.88 46.09
CA ASN A 162 -22.62 -25.24 46.03
C ASN A 162 -22.81 -26.77 46.11
#